data_AF-A0A959GAK3-F1
#
_entry.id   AF-A0A959GAK3-F1
#
_cell.length_a   1.000
_cell.length_b   1.000
_cell.length_c   1.000
_cell.angle_alpha   90.00
_cell.angle_beta   90.00
_cell.angle_gamma   90.00
#
_symmetry.space_group_name_H-M   'P 1'
#
loop_
_entity.id
_entity.type
_entity.pdbx_description
1 polymer ?
#
loop_
_entity_poly.entity_id
_entity_poly.type
_entity_poly.pdbx_seq_one_letter_code
_entity_poly.pdbx_strand_id
1 'polypeptide(L)'
;MNTPLRIIAVFLVFLFLGVPFQNMAQQPGNSRIPEYAELPDDPYVLVERAGRASSPAYHYTTARFTTVQANVNEAGENMLGDAANEPSLAIDPTNPDRMIIGWRQFDTIASNFR
;
A
#
# COMPACT_ATOMS: atom_id res chain seq x y z
N MET A 1 61.11 -27.51 -27.55
CA MET A 1 60.94 -26.20 -26.87
C MET A 1 59.75 -25.52 -27.54
N ASN A 2 58.51 -25.95 -27.20
CA ASN A 2 57.30 -25.60 -27.96
C ASN A 2 56.34 -24.84 -27.05
N THR A 3 56.72 -23.60 -26.78
CA THR A 3 56.04 -22.62 -25.93
C THR A 3 54.88 -21.82 -26.56
N PRO A 4 54.37 -22.04 -27.81
CA PRO A 4 53.24 -21.25 -28.28
C PRO A 4 51.85 -21.88 -28.01
N LEU A 5 51.75 -23.20 -27.82
CA LEU A 5 50.44 -23.87 -27.77
C LEU A 5 49.72 -23.74 -26.41
N ARG A 6 50.46 -23.54 -25.31
CA ARG A 6 49.88 -23.36 -23.97
C ARG A 6 49.28 -21.96 -23.75
N ILE A 7 49.79 -20.94 -24.43
CA ILE A 7 49.32 -19.56 -24.27
C ILE A 7 47.96 -19.36 -24.96
N ILE A 8 47.73 -20.03 -26.09
CA ILE A 8 46.47 -20.00 -26.83
C ILE A 8 45.34 -20.68 -26.03
N ALA A 9 45.65 -21.81 -25.36
CA ALA A 9 44.67 -22.51 -24.54
C ALA A 9 44.23 -21.71 -23.30
N VAL A 10 45.14 -20.96 -22.67
CA VAL A 10 44.80 -20.10 -21.52
C VAL A 10 43.96 -18.89 -21.95
N PHE A 11 44.20 -18.33 -23.13
CA PHE A 11 43.39 -17.22 -23.68
C PHE A 11 41.95 -17.65 -24.02
N LEU A 12 41.74 -18.88 -24.51
CA LEU A 12 40.42 -19.39 -24.86
C LEU A 12 39.54 -19.69 -23.62
N VAL A 13 40.14 -20.03 -22.48
CA VAL A 13 39.40 -20.24 -21.22
C VAL A 13 38.89 -18.92 -20.64
N PHE A 14 39.62 -17.81 -20.82
CA PHE A 14 39.16 -16.49 -20.38
C PHE A 14 38.10 -15.87 -21.30
N LEU A 15 38.01 -16.29 -22.57
CA LEU A 15 36.99 -15.77 -23.49
C LEU A 15 35.56 -16.25 -23.17
N PHE A 16 35.41 -17.34 -22.41
CA PHE A 16 34.09 -17.90 -22.03
C PHE A 16 33.59 -17.47 -20.64
N LEU A 17 34.44 -16.87 -19.80
CA LEU A 17 34.05 -16.36 -18.48
C LEU A 17 33.61 -14.88 -18.49
N GLY A 18 33.75 -14.22 -19.65
CA GLY A 18 33.44 -12.80 -19.83
C GLY A 18 32.07 -12.51 -20.43
N VAL A 19 31.10 -13.42 -20.33
CA VAL A 19 29.71 -13.05 -20.66
C VAL A 19 29.22 -12.19 -19.50
N PRO A 20 29.02 -10.86 -19.66
CA PRO A 20 28.24 -10.15 -18.67
C PRO A 20 26.90 -10.85 -18.64
N PHE A 21 26.54 -11.45 -17.50
CA PHE A 21 25.13 -11.63 -17.17
C PHE A 21 24.54 -10.24 -17.28
N GLN A 22 23.96 -9.93 -18.44
CA GLN A 22 23.07 -8.81 -18.57
C GLN A 22 21.97 -9.15 -17.59
N ASN A 23 22.03 -8.51 -16.41
CA ASN A 23 20.90 -8.39 -15.54
C ASN A 23 19.79 -7.88 -16.47
N MET A 24 18.87 -8.77 -16.85
CA MET A 24 17.57 -8.40 -17.35
C MET A 24 16.81 -7.79 -16.16
N ALA A 25 17.34 -6.71 -15.62
CA ALA A 25 16.62 -5.80 -14.76
C ALA A 25 15.59 -5.17 -15.68
N GLN A 26 14.39 -5.72 -15.63
CA GLN A 26 13.15 -5.18 -16.20
C GLN A 26 13.33 -4.65 -17.62
N GLN A 27 13.05 -5.49 -18.62
CA GLN A 27 12.43 -4.93 -19.82
C GLN A 27 11.27 -4.05 -19.31
N PRO A 28 11.14 -2.79 -19.75
CA PRO A 28 9.92 -2.05 -19.54
C PRO A 28 8.88 -2.80 -20.38
N GLY A 29 8.33 -3.86 -19.80
CA GLY A 29 7.07 -4.41 -20.24
C GLY A 29 6.15 -3.21 -20.34
N ASN A 30 5.34 -3.20 -21.38
CA ASN A 30 4.25 -2.26 -21.53
C ASN A 30 3.31 -2.45 -20.33
N SER A 31 3.71 -1.96 -19.16
CA SER A 31 2.91 -1.78 -17.98
C SER A 31 2.04 -0.60 -18.36
N ARG A 32 0.99 -0.89 -19.13
CA ARG A 32 -0.27 -0.21 -18.91
C ARG A 32 -0.63 -0.51 -17.46
N ILE A 33 -0.01 0.22 -16.54
CA ILE A 33 -0.63 0.47 -15.25
C ILE A 33 -2.01 0.97 -15.67
N PRO A 34 -3.11 0.26 -15.36
CA PRO A 34 -4.41 0.87 -15.53
C PRO A 34 -4.32 2.16 -14.72
N GLU A 35 -4.27 3.28 -15.43
CA GLU A 35 -4.32 4.59 -14.83
C GLU A 35 -5.52 4.53 -13.89
N TYR A 36 -5.30 4.75 -12.59
CA TYR A 36 -6.37 4.83 -11.61
C TYR A 36 -7.17 6.08 -11.96
N ALA A 37 -8.00 5.99 -12.99
CA ALA A 37 -8.80 7.07 -13.50
C ALA A 37 -10.03 7.18 -12.60
N GLU A 38 -9.81 7.61 -11.36
CA GLU A 38 -10.88 8.17 -10.54
C GLU A 38 -11.41 9.39 -11.30
N LEU A 39 -12.60 9.25 -11.87
CA LEU A 39 -13.35 10.35 -12.43
C LEU A 39 -14.43 10.73 -11.40
N PRO A 40 -14.65 12.03 -11.16
CA PRO A 40 -15.78 12.47 -10.35
C PRO A 40 -17.09 11.94 -10.95
N ASP A 41 -17.92 11.33 -10.12
CA ASP A 41 -19.21 10.74 -10.50
C ASP A 41 -20.36 11.54 -9.88
N ASP A 42 -20.49 11.48 -8.56
CA ASP A 42 -21.51 12.21 -7.80
C ASP A 42 -21.04 13.61 -7.38
N PRO A 43 -21.94 14.58 -7.15
CA PRO A 43 -21.59 15.83 -6.51
C PRO A 43 -21.21 15.63 -5.03
N TYR A 44 -20.42 16.56 -4.50
CA TYR A 44 -20.16 16.61 -3.05
C TYR A 44 -21.46 16.84 -2.27
N VAL A 45 -21.67 16.00 -1.25
CA VAL A 45 -22.78 16.13 -0.30
C VAL A 45 -22.23 16.64 1.03
N LEU A 46 -22.61 17.84 1.42
CA LEU A 46 -22.27 18.39 2.73
C LEU A 46 -23.05 17.65 3.82
N VAL A 47 -22.33 17.08 4.78
CA VAL A 47 -22.91 16.48 5.99
C VAL A 47 -22.53 17.33 7.19
N GLU A 48 -23.53 17.79 7.94
CA GLU A 48 -23.31 18.54 9.17
C GLU A 48 -22.76 17.62 10.26
N ARG A 49 -21.52 17.87 10.69
CA ARG A 49 -20.87 17.04 11.72
C ARG A 49 -21.39 17.31 13.13
N ALA A 50 -21.79 18.55 13.42
CA ALA A 50 -22.17 19.02 14.75
C ALA A 50 -23.46 18.40 15.32
N GLY A 51 -24.22 17.66 14.51
CA GLY A 51 -25.42 16.94 14.94
C GLY A 51 -25.48 15.51 14.43
N ARG A 52 -24.35 14.97 13.93
CA ARG A 52 -24.34 13.61 13.37
C ARG A 52 -24.61 12.60 14.47
N ALA A 53 -25.60 11.74 14.24
CA ALA A 53 -25.90 10.66 15.15
C ALA A 53 -24.68 9.74 15.31
N SER A 54 -24.39 9.37 16.56
CA SER A 54 -23.29 8.48 16.90
C SER A 54 -23.79 7.24 17.65
N SER A 55 -22.93 6.24 17.71
CA SER A 55 -23.07 5.06 18.57
C SER A 55 -21.74 4.74 19.23
N PRO A 56 -21.69 3.86 20.25
CA PRO A 56 -20.43 3.32 20.72
C PRO A 56 -19.60 2.76 19.55
N ALA A 57 -18.30 3.05 19.54
CA ALA A 57 -17.37 2.49 18.57
C ALA A 57 -17.22 0.98 18.78
N TYR A 58 -16.97 0.24 17.69
CA TYR A 58 -16.75 -1.19 17.79
C TYR A 58 -15.46 -1.48 18.55
N HIS A 59 -15.58 -2.22 19.64
CA HIS A 59 -14.46 -2.70 20.43
C HIS A 59 -14.72 -4.13 20.87
N TYR A 60 -13.77 -5.03 20.62
CA TYR A 60 -13.90 -6.43 20.98
C TYR A 60 -12.54 -7.01 21.37
N THR A 61 -12.47 -7.69 22.50
CA THR A 61 -11.23 -8.29 23.01
C THR A 61 -11.43 -9.77 23.26
N THR A 62 -10.48 -10.56 22.78
CA THR A 62 -10.35 -11.99 23.08
C THR A 62 -9.04 -12.26 23.80
N ALA A 63 -8.81 -13.51 24.18
CA ALA A 63 -7.51 -13.93 24.70
C ALA A 63 -6.36 -13.84 23.67
N ARG A 64 -6.64 -13.68 22.37
CA ARG A 64 -5.63 -13.73 21.29
C ARG A 64 -5.46 -12.43 20.52
N PHE A 65 -6.50 -11.62 20.44
CA PHE A 65 -6.51 -10.39 19.68
C PHE A 65 -7.54 -9.41 20.23
N THR A 66 -7.31 -8.13 19.93
CA THR A 66 -8.23 -7.03 20.17
C THR A 66 -8.56 -6.37 18.83
N THR A 67 -9.82 -5.99 18.65
CA THR A 67 -10.31 -5.21 17.53
C THR A 67 -10.74 -3.85 18.04
N VAL A 68 -10.25 -2.79 17.40
CA VAL A 68 -10.59 -1.39 17.71
C VAL A 68 -11.00 -0.71 16.41
N GLN A 69 -12.12 0.00 16.43
CA GLN A 69 -12.53 0.84 15.32
C GLN A 69 -11.68 2.11 15.25
N ALA A 70 -11.15 2.43 14.07
CA ALA A 70 -10.31 3.60 13.85
C ALA A 70 -11.10 4.82 13.35
N ASN A 71 -12.10 4.62 12.48
CA ASN A 71 -12.93 5.70 11.95
C ASN A 71 -13.98 6.13 12.97
N VAL A 72 -13.58 7.01 13.87
CA VAL A 72 -14.40 7.54 14.97
C VAL A 72 -14.40 9.08 14.97
N ASN A 73 -15.38 9.69 15.63
CA ASN A 73 -15.41 11.15 15.83
C ASN A 73 -14.37 11.60 16.88
N GLU A 74 -14.34 12.91 17.15
CA GLU A 74 -13.46 13.52 18.17
C GLU A 74 -13.70 12.97 19.59
N ALA A 75 -14.88 12.43 19.87
CA ALA A 75 -15.23 11.79 21.14
C ALA A 75 -14.92 10.27 21.16
N GLY A 76 -14.39 9.71 20.08
CA GLY A 76 -14.09 8.27 19.97
C GLY A 76 -15.31 7.40 19.66
N GLU A 77 -16.39 7.98 19.16
CA GLU A 77 -17.64 7.27 18.85
C GLU A 77 -17.75 6.90 17.37
N ASN A 78 -18.47 5.82 17.08
CA ASN A 78 -18.84 5.48 15.71
C ASN A 78 -19.80 6.52 15.16
N MET A 79 -19.54 6.98 13.95
CA MET A 79 -20.35 7.99 13.28
C MET A 79 -21.33 7.32 12.32
N LEU A 80 -22.63 7.41 12.60
CA LEU A 80 -23.63 6.68 11.81
C LEU A 80 -23.77 7.27 10.40
N GLY A 81 -23.82 6.37 9.40
CA GLY A 81 -23.92 6.73 7.99
C GLY A 81 -22.60 7.18 7.34
N ASP A 82 -21.48 7.14 8.08
CA ASP A 82 -20.15 7.33 7.53
C ASP A 82 -19.77 6.18 6.56
N ALA A 83 -19.16 6.54 5.43
CA ALA A 83 -18.76 5.62 4.38
C ALA A 83 -17.23 5.58 4.19
N ALA A 84 -16.45 5.83 5.25
CA ALA A 84 -15.00 5.77 5.21
C ALA A 84 -14.48 4.47 4.54
N ASN A 85 -13.49 4.62 3.67
CA ASN A 85 -12.93 3.53 2.88
C ASN A 85 -11.42 3.70 2.69
N GLU A 86 -10.80 2.76 1.96
CA GLU A 86 -9.38 2.80 1.56
C GLU A 86 -8.40 2.99 2.72
N PRO A 87 -8.43 2.11 3.75
CA PRO A 87 -7.55 2.24 4.90
C PRO A 87 -6.09 1.90 4.55
N SER A 88 -5.17 2.57 5.25
CA SER A 88 -3.74 2.26 5.29
C SER A 88 -3.28 2.13 6.74
N LEU A 89 -2.27 1.28 6.97
CA LEU A 89 -1.69 1.01 8.28
C LEU A 89 -0.17 0.97 8.16
N ALA A 90 0.51 1.68 9.05
CA ALA A 90 1.96 1.60 9.23
C ALA A 90 2.29 1.34 10.71
N ILE A 91 3.31 0.51 10.94
CA ILE A 91 3.81 0.16 12.27
C ILE A 91 5.32 0.37 12.26
N ASP A 92 5.84 1.06 13.28
CA ASP A 92 7.29 1.21 13.45
C ASP A 92 7.92 -0.15 13.84
N PRO A 93 8.81 -0.73 13.01
CA PRO A 93 9.39 -2.03 13.31
C PRO A 93 10.36 -2.01 14.49
N THR A 94 10.82 -0.83 14.93
CA THR A 94 11.70 -0.65 16.09
C THR A 94 10.93 -0.35 17.38
N ASN A 95 9.66 0.04 17.26
CA ASN A 95 8.76 0.29 18.38
C ASN A 95 7.29 0.03 17.98
N PRO A 96 6.76 -1.20 18.16
CA PRO A 96 5.41 -1.56 17.76
C PRO A 96 4.27 -0.79 18.45
N ASP A 97 4.56 -0.07 19.55
CA ASP A 97 3.60 0.83 20.19
C ASP A 97 3.35 2.10 19.36
N ARG A 98 4.14 2.34 18.30
CA ARG A 98 3.95 3.42 17.34
C ARG A 98 3.31 2.89 16.07
N MET A 99 2.05 3.27 15.90
CA MET A 99 1.20 2.90 14.78
C MET A 99 0.55 4.15 14.18
N ILE A 100 0.36 4.14 12.85
CA ILE A 100 -0.45 5.14 12.14
C ILE A 100 -1.49 4.41 11.31
N ILE A 101 -2.75 4.83 11.42
CA ILE A 101 -3.86 4.38 10.59
C ILE A 101 -4.42 5.60 9.88
N GLY A 102 -4.61 5.49 8.56
CA GLY A 102 -5.30 6.49 7.76
C GLY A 102 -6.40 5.84 6.92
N TRP A 103 -7.39 6.62 6.50
CA TRP A 103 -8.46 6.21 5.59
C TRP A 103 -8.97 7.45 4.84
N ARG A 104 -9.69 7.25 3.75
CA ARG A 104 -10.45 8.33 3.11
C ARG A 104 -11.80 8.48 3.80
N GLN A 105 -12.11 9.70 4.19
CA GLN A 105 -13.40 10.00 4.81
C GLN A 105 -14.45 10.31 3.74
N PHE A 106 -15.54 9.57 3.77
CA PHE A 106 -16.76 9.85 3.03
C PHE A 106 -17.87 10.05 4.06
N ASP A 107 -18.42 11.26 4.14
CA ASP A 107 -19.32 11.62 5.24
C ASP A 107 -20.70 10.95 5.14
N THR A 108 -21.05 10.40 3.98
CA THR A 108 -22.33 9.73 3.74
C THR A 108 -22.20 8.54 2.79
N ILE A 109 -22.97 7.48 3.06
CA ILE A 109 -23.18 6.35 2.14
C ILE A 109 -23.98 6.70 0.88
N ALA A 110 -24.58 7.90 0.81
CA ALA A 110 -25.43 8.33 -0.29
C ALA A 110 -24.68 8.98 -1.46
N SER A 111 -23.36 9.11 -1.39
CA SER A 111 -22.51 9.70 -2.42
C SER A 111 -21.22 8.93 -2.57
N ASN A 112 -20.82 8.70 -3.82
CA ASN A 112 -19.52 8.14 -4.20
C ASN A 112 -18.61 9.23 -4.82
N PHE A 113 -18.79 10.50 -4.43
CA PHE A 113 -17.97 11.61 -4.94
C PHE A 113 -16.46 11.32 -4.75
N ARG A 114 -15.72 11.22 -5.86
CA ARG A 114 -14.27 10.98 -5.91
C ARG A 114 -13.54 12.18 -6.48
#